data_AF-A0A257R213-F1
#
_entry.id   AF-A0A257R213-F1
#
_cell.length_a   1.000
_cell.length_b   1.000
_cell.length_c   1.000
_cell.angle_alpha   90.00
_cell.angle_beta   90.00
_cell.angle_gamma   90.00
#
_symmetry.space_group_name_H-M   'P 1'
#
loop_
_entity.id
_entity.type
_entity.pdbx_description
1 polymer ?
#
loop_
_entity_poly.entity_id
_entity_poly.type
_entity_poly.pdbx_seq_one_letter_code
_entity_poly.pdbx_strand_id
1 'polypeptide(L)'
;GQQLSRRDEWLGMHQYFSHLLLCLECLRTHGNRLISLVYNQAIGGAFIAYGLMADTILALPDAKVAVMWLEAMARVTKLDLSRLQELSKTSPVFAPGVTNFQALGGISEVVDLAQLSNVLLRVAAETGQTDLRAENGYRRGGRQLAYPVIQQVLVSKP
;
A
#
# COMPACT_ATOMS: atom_id res chain seq x y z
N GLY A 1 2.66 8.88 8.66
CA GLY A 1 2.79 9.64 7.41
C GLY A 1 4.06 10.46 7.45
N GLN A 2 4.40 11.15 6.37
CA GLN A 2 5.56 12.04 6.36
C GLN A 2 5.33 13.26 7.27
N GLN A 3 6.42 13.83 7.80
CA GLN A 3 6.35 15.08 8.54
C GLN A 3 6.06 16.22 7.56
N LEU A 4 4.94 16.92 7.78
CA LEU A 4 4.52 18.03 6.93
C LEU A 4 5.12 19.33 7.49
N SER A 5 6.39 19.59 7.20
CA SER A 5 7.06 20.80 7.63
C SER A 5 7.77 21.51 6.47
N ARG A 6 7.78 22.84 6.50
CA ARG A 6 8.54 23.65 5.54
C ARG A 6 10.03 23.26 5.55
N ARG A 7 10.58 22.96 6.73
CA ARG A 7 11.98 22.55 6.88
C ARG A 7 12.26 21.28 6.09
N ASP A 8 11.44 20.25 6.25
CA ASP A 8 11.66 18.94 5.61
C ASP A 8 11.49 19.05 4.08
N GLU A 9 10.53 19.84 3.62
CA GLU A 9 10.38 20.14 2.19
C GLU A 9 11.62 20.87 1.63
N TRP A 10 12.14 21.87 2.35
CA TRP A 10 13.35 22.61 1.96
C TRP A 10 14.60 21.74 1.94
N LEU A 11 14.69 20.77 2.85
CA LEU A 11 15.76 19.77 2.86
C LEU A 11 15.57 18.71 1.78
N GLY A 12 14.49 18.74 1.01
CA GLY A 12 14.25 17.79 -0.06
C GLY A 12 13.81 16.41 0.43
N MET A 13 12.90 16.34 1.41
CA MET A 13 12.37 15.09 1.98
C MET A 13 12.01 14.03 0.92
N HIS A 14 11.48 14.43 -0.23
CA HIS A 14 11.18 13.53 -1.34
C HIS A 14 12.43 12.76 -1.83
N GLN A 15 13.61 13.40 -1.87
CA GLN A 15 14.87 12.76 -2.24
C GLN A 15 15.31 11.72 -1.20
N TYR A 16 15.08 11.99 0.09
CA TYR A 16 15.36 11.02 1.17
C TYR A 16 14.49 9.78 1.03
N PHE A 17 13.20 9.94 0.71
CA PHE A 17 12.32 8.81 0.41
C PHE A 17 12.75 8.07 -0.87
N SER A 18 13.12 8.79 -1.93
CA SER A 18 13.65 8.16 -3.14
C SER A 18 14.93 7.36 -2.87
N HIS A 19 15.82 7.86 -2.02
CA HIS A 19 17.03 7.12 -1.62
C HIS A 19 16.69 5.86 -0.83
N LEU A 20 15.76 5.94 0.13
CA LEU A 20 15.27 4.76 0.86
C LEU A 20 14.67 3.72 -0.09
N LEU A 21 13.83 4.15 -1.04
CA LEU A 21 13.24 3.29 -2.07
C LEU A 21 14.33 2.57 -2.88
N LEU A 22 15.38 3.29 -3.29
CA LEU A 22 16.51 2.73 -4.01
C LEU A 22 17.28 1.70 -3.17
N CYS A 23 17.50 1.96 -1.88
CA CYS A 23 18.15 1.02 -0.98
C CYS A 23 17.32 -0.27 -0.81
N LEU A 24 16.00 -0.14 -0.66
CA LEU A 24 15.09 -1.29 -0.57
C LEU A 24 15.08 -2.10 -1.87
N GLU A 25 15.07 -1.43 -3.02
CA GLU A 25 15.16 -2.11 -4.33
C GLU A 25 16.53 -2.78 -4.54
N CYS A 26 17.61 -2.16 -4.08
CA CYS A 26 18.94 -2.78 -4.09
C CYS A 26 18.94 -4.08 -3.28
N LEU A 27 18.34 -4.09 -2.08
CA LEU A 27 18.20 -5.31 -1.29
C LEU A 27 17.39 -6.39 -2.05
N ARG A 28 16.28 -6.01 -2.68
CA ARG A 28 15.41 -6.90 -3.46
C ARG A 28 16.15 -7.54 -4.64
N THR A 29 16.89 -6.74 -5.41
CA THR A 29 17.66 -7.22 -6.57
C THR A 29 18.83 -8.13 -6.19
N HIS A 30 19.33 -8.03 -4.94
CA HIS A 30 20.30 -8.97 -4.37
C HIS A 30 19.65 -10.23 -3.75
N GLY A 31 18.36 -10.46 -4.03
CA GLY A 31 17.64 -11.66 -3.61
C GLY A 31 17.04 -11.59 -2.20
N ASN A 32 17.12 -10.44 -1.51
CA ASN A 32 16.48 -10.29 -0.21
C ASN A 32 14.98 -10.04 -0.39
N ARG A 33 14.15 -10.81 0.29
CA ARG A 33 12.71 -10.59 0.30
C ARG A 33 12.33 -9.55 1.35
N LEU A 34 11.47 -8.62 0.97
CA LEU A 34 10.95 -7.61 1.89
C LEU A 34 9.54 -7.99 2.34
N ILE A 35 9.35 -8.01 3.66
CA ILE A 35 8.05 -8.23 4.31
C ILE A 35 7.72 -6.99 5.12
N SER A 36 6.55 -6.39 4.87
CA SER A 36 6.03 -5.27 5.66
C SER A 36 4.85 -5.72 6.51
N LEU A 37 4.78 -5.24 7.75
CA LEU A 37 3.65 -5.44 8.64
C LEU A 37 3.04 -4.10 9.05
N VAL A 38 1.79 -3.88 8.69
CA VAL A 38 1.00 -2.75 9.19
C VAL A 38 0.27 -3.16 10.46
N TYR A 39 0.80 -2.74 11.62
CA TYR A 39 0.22 -3.08 12.93
C TYR A 39 -0.59 -1.94 13.57
N ASN A 40 -0.50 -0.71 13.06
CA ASN A 40 -1.26 0.42 13.59
C ASN A 40 -1.70 1.39 12.48
N GLN A 41 -0.82 2.27 12.00
CA GLN A 41 -1.17 3.26 10.97
C GLN A 41 -0.18 3.24 9.81
N ALA A 42 -0.71 3.20 8.59
CA ALA A 42 0.05 3.34 7.35
C ALA A 42 -0.61 4.39 6.46
N ILE A 43 0.08 5.52 6.25
CA ILE A 43 -0.53 6.70 5.61
C ILE A 43 0.43 7.34 4.60
N GLY A 44 -0.09 7.61 3.41
CA GLY A 44 0.51 8.53 2.44
C GLY A 44 1.94 8.17 2.02
N GLY A 45 2.78 9.20 1.86
CA GLY A 45 4.12 9.09 1.31
C GLY A 45 5.02 8.13 2.10
N ALA A 46 4.90 8.10 3.43
CA ALA A 46 5.67 7.17 4.26
C ALA A 46 5.30 5.69 4.01
N PHE A 47 4.01 5.40 3.76
CA PHE A 47 3.62 4.04 3.43
C PHE A 47 4.07 3.63 2.03
N ILE A 48 4.05 4.57 1.07
CA ILE A 48 4.61 4.35 -0.27
C ILE A 48 6.12 4.06 -0.19
N ALA A 49 6.86 4.90 0.53
CA ALA A 49 8.32 4.85 0.60
C ALA A 49 8.89 3.60 1.29
N TYR A 50 8.14 2.98 2.20
CA TYR A 50 8.63 1.87 3.01
C TYR A 50 7.74 0.62 2.93
N GLY A 51 6.43 0.77 3.09
CA GLY A 51 5.51 -0.37 3.14
C GLY A 51 5.23 -0.97 1.76
N LEU A 52 4.88 -0.14 0.79
CA LEU A 52 4.48 -0.61 -0.55
C LEU A 52 5.64 -1.14 -1.41
N MET A 53 6.89 -1.01 -0.97
CA MET A 53 8.03 -1.68 -1.62
C MET A 53 8.20 -3.14 -1.21
N ALA A 54 7.46 -3.62 -0.22
CA ALA A 54 7.57 -5.01 0.21
C ALA A 54 6.98 -5.99 -0.81
N ASP A 55 7.60 -7.17 -0.93
CA ASP A 55 7.08 -8.31 -1.70
C ASP A 55 5.80 -8.85 -1.07
N THR A 56 5.73 -8.79 0.26
CA THR A 56 4.54 -9.20 1.01
C THR A 56 4.19 -8.14 2.04
N ILE A 57 2.93 -7.72 2.01
CA ILE A 57 2.40 -6.71 2.90
C ILE A 57 1.33 -7.38 3.75
N LEU A 58 1.62 -7.53 5.03
CA LEU A 58 0.71 -8.04 6.04
C LEU A 58 0.08 -6.87 6.79
N ALA A 59 -1.12 -7.07 7.33
CA ALA A 59 -1.73 -6.10 8.22
C ALA A 59 -2.48 -6.79 9.36
N LEU A 60 -2.51 -6.17 10.53
CA LEU A 60 -3.44 -6.56 11.60
C LEU A 60 -4.85 -6.05 11.27
N PRO A 61 -5.92 -6.72 11.75
CA PRO A 61 -7.31 -6.34 11.43
C PRO A 61 -7.64 -4.89 11.76
N ASP A 62 -7.17 -4.39 12.91
CA ASP A 62 -7.48 -3.04 13.40
C ASP A 62 -6.56 -1.95 12.86
N ALA A 63 -5.60 -2.30 12.00
CA ALA A 63 -4.72 -1.32 11.42
C ALA A 63 -5.48 -0.38 10.48
N LYS A 64 -5.00 0.86 10.39
CA LYS A 64 -5.62 1.92 9.59
C LYS A 64 -4.69 2.27 8.43
N VAL A 65 -5.16 1.98 7.22
CA VAL A 65 -4.44 2.26 5.98
C VAL A 65 -5.21 3.28 5.16
N ALA A 66 -4.52 4.31 4.71
CA ALA A 66 -5.11 5.33 3.84
C ALA A 66 -4.04 6.02 2.99
N VAL A 67 -4.40 6.50 1.81
CA VAL A 67 -3.53 7.43 1.06
C VAL A 67 -3.47 8.77 1.80
N MET A 68 -4.62 9.24 2.27
CA MET A 68 -4.78 10.47 3.04
C MET A 68 -6.03 10.32 3.91
N TRP A 69 -6.03 10.91 5.10
CA TRP A 69 -7.21 10.92 5.96
C TRP A 69 -8.32 11.80 5.38
N LEU A 70 -9.59 11.42 5.62
CA LEU A 70 -10.75 12.12 5.06
C LEU A 70 -10.81 13.59 5.48
N GLU A 71 -10.37 13.91 6.70
CA GLU A 71 -10.30 15.28 7.21
C GLU A 71 -9.29 16.12 6.42
N ALA A 72 -8.17 15.53 6.02
CA ALA A 72 -7.20 16.18 5.16
C ALA A 72 -7.72 16.30 3.72
N MET A 73 -8.39 15.27 3.20
CA MET A 73 -9.06 15.32 1.89
C MET A 73 -10.10 16.43 1.82
N ALA A 74 -10.95 16.59 2.84
CA ALA A 74 -11.96 17.65 2.91
C ALA A 74 -11.32 19.04 2.76
N ARG A 75 -10.23 19.30 3.49
CA ARG A 75 -9.52 20.59 3.43
C ARG A 75 -8.90 20.89 2.06
N VAL A 76 -8.36 19.87 1.39
CA VAL A 76 -7.70 20.03 0.07
C VAL A 76 -8.74 20.15 -1.04
N THR A 77 -9.73 19.27 -1.06
CA THR A 77 -10.76 19.20 -2.10
C THR A 77 -11.89 20.21 -1.93
N LYS A 78 -11.97 20.87 -0.76
CA LYS A 78 -13.05 21.79 -0.39
C LYS A 78 -14.44 21.12 -0.38
N LEU A 79 -14.47 19.81 -0.14
CA LEU A 79 -15.69 19.04 0.03
C LEU A 79 -16.02 18.86 1.51
N ASP A 80 -17.31 18.75 1.81
CA ASP A 80 -17.77 18.44 3.17
C ASP A 80 -17.29 17.06 3.62
N LEU A 81 -16.84 16.99 4.87
CA LEU A 81 -16.36 15.73 5.46
C LEU A 81 -17.46 14.66 5.46
N SER A 82 -18.71 15.04 5.74
CA SER A 82 -19.86 14.13 5.70
C SER A 82 -20.07 13.52 4.31
N ARG A 83 -19.90 14.32 3.26
CA ARG A 83 -19.99 13.84 1.88
C ARG A 83 -18.88 12.87 1.54
N LEU A 84 -17.65 13.12 2.00
CA LEU A 84 -16.53 12.20 1.82
C LEU A 84 -16.72 10.89 2.61
N GLN A 85 -17.31 10.95 3.81
CA GLN A 85 -17.67 9.78 4.61
C GLN A 85 -18.79 8.95 3.98
N GLU A 86 -19.70 9.59 3.22
CA GLU A 86 -20.70 8.88 2.45
C GLU A 86 -20.07 8.19 1.23
N LEU A 87 -19.23 8.93 0.49
CA LEU A 87 -18.52 8.40 -0.69
C LEU A 87 -17.56 7.26 -0.33
N SER A 88 -16.96 7.27 0.86
CA SER A 88 -16.08 6.20 1.32
C SER A 88 -16.79 4.85 1.49
N LYS A 89 -18.13 4.83 1.59
CA LYS A 89 -18.91 3.59 1.65
C LYS A 89 -19.02 2.90 0.30
N THR A 90 -18.96 3.65 -0.80
CA THR A 90 -19.21 3.15 -2.15
C THR A 90 -18.00 3.22 -3.08
N SER A 91 -16.99 4.02 -2.72
CA SER A 91 -15.77 4.21 -3.51
C SER A 91 -14.54 3.70 -2.76
N PRO A 92 -13.88 2.65 -3.26
CA PRO A 92 -12.62 2.14 -2.72
C PRO A 92 -11.51 3.19 -2.62
N VAL A 93 -11.57 4.26 -3.41
CA VAL A 93 -10.58 5.36 -3.36
C VAL A 93 -10.66 6.15 -2.05
N PHE A 94 -11.87 6.30 -1.51
CA PHE A 94 -12.13 7.07 -0.30
C PHE A 94 -12.30 6.21 0.94
N ALA A 95 -12.44 4.88 0.79
CA ALA A 95 -12.57 3.93 1.88
C ALA A 95 -11.24 3.75 2.63
N PRO A 96 -11.10 4.24 3.88
CA PRO A 96 -9.94 3.89 4.70
C PRO A 96 -10.05 2.43 5.17
N GLY A 97 -8.92 1.85 5.54
CA GLY A 97 -8.88 0.58 6.26
C GLY A 97 -8.27 -0.58 5.48
N VAL A 98 -7.93 -1.60 6.26
CA VAL A 98 -7.17 -2.77 5.81
C VAL A 98 -7.96 -3.63 4.82
N THR A 99 -9.25 -3.87 5.05
CA THR A 99 -10.09 -4.67 4.16
C THR A 99 -10.16 -4.08 2.75
N ASN A 100 -10.33 -2.76 2.65
CA ASN A 100 -10.36 -2.09 1.35
C ASN A 100 -8.99 -2.18 0.65
N PHE A 101 -7.89 -1.93 1.38
CA PHE A 101 -6.55 -2.07 0.81
C PHE A 101 -6.22 -3.51 0.39
N GLN A 102 -6.75 -4.51 1.09
CA GLN A 102 -6.66 -5.92 0.70
C GLN A 102 -7.44 -6.21 -0.59
N ALA A 103 -8.66 -5.68 -0.71
CA ALA A 103 -9.48 -5.82 -1.92
C ALA A 103 -8.82 -5.17 -3.14
N LEU A 104 -8.15 -4.02 -2.94
CA LEU A 104 -7.34 -3.36 -3.97
C LEU A 104 -6.04 -4.13 -4.31
N GLY A 105 -5.70 -5.17 -3.55
CA GLY A 105 -4.47 -5.96 -3.74
C GLY A 105 -3.21 -5.29 -3.21
N GLY A 106 -3.33 -4.25 -2.38
CA GLY A 106 -2.21 -3.58 -1.70
C GLY A 106 -1.79 -4.27 -0.40
N ILE A 107 -2.64 -5.13 0.15
CA ILE A 107 -2.32 -6.00 1.29
C ILE A 107 -2.46 -7.45 0.82
N SER A 108 -1.42 -8.24 1.07
CA SER A 108 -1.38 -9.67 0.74
C SER A 108 -2.38 -10.41 1.63
N GLU A 109 -2.28 -10.21 2.95
CA GLU A 109 -3.06 -10.92 3.96
C GLU A 109 -3.31 -10.05 5.20
N VAL A 110 -4.50 -10.22 5.78
CA VAL A 110 -4.88 -9.64 7.07
C VAL A 110 -4.79 -10.76 8.10
N VAL A 111 -3.97 -10.56 9.13
CA VAL A 111 -3.53 -11.64 10.01
C VAL A 111 -3.82 -11.28 11.45
N ASP A 112 -4.51 -12.15 12.18
CA ASP A 112 -4.68 -11.99 13.61
C ASP A 112 -3.35 -12.10 14.34
N LEU A 113 -3.18 -11.31 15.40
CA LEU A 113 -1.93 -11.26 16.16
C LEU A 113 -1.49 -12.64 16.66
N ALA A 114 -2.45 -13.50 17.04
CA ALA A 114 -2.20 -14.85 17.51
C ALA A 114 -1.58 -15.78 16.43
N GLN A 115 -1.79 -15.49 15.14
CA GLN A 115 -1.28 -16.28 14.01
C GLN A 115 -0.07 -15.63 13.32
N LEU A 116 0.28 -14.41 13.72
CA LEU A 116 1.29 -13.60 13.02
C LEU A 116 2.64 -14.30 12.91
N SER A 117 3.11 -14.96 13.97
CA SER A 117 4.39 -15.70 13.95
C SER A 117 4.41 -16.80 12.90
N ASN A 118 3.34 -17.60 12.82
CA ASN A 118 3.20 -18.70 11.87
C ASN A 118 3.15 -18.16 10.44
N VAL A 119 2.40 -17.07 10.20
CA VAL A 119 2.32 -16.44 8.88
C VAL A 119 3.66 -15.83 8.48
N LEU A 120 4.37 -15.18 9.39
CA LEU A 120 5.70 -14.63 9.11
C LEU A 120 6.69 -15.72 8.70
N LEU A 121 6.71 -16.86 9.39
CA LEU A 121 7.56 -18.00 9.03
C LEU A 121 7.20 -18.56 7.65
N ARG A 122 5.90 -18.71 7.33
CA ARG A 122 5.45 -19.16 6.01
C ARG A 122 5.90 -18.19 4.91
N VAL A 123 5.62 -16.90 5.08
CA VAL A 123 5.96 -15.88 4.08
C VAL A 123 7.48 -15.77 3.89
N ALA A 124 8.26 -15.93 4.96
CA ALA A 124 9.72 -15.94 4.88
C ALA A 124 10.28 -17.15 4.12
N ALA A 125 9.55 -18.27 4.10
CA ALA A 125 9.92 -19.48 3.37
C ALA A 125 9.48 -19.47 1.90
N GLU A 126 8.60 -18.56 1.49
CA GLU A 126 8.13 -18.45 0.09
C GLU A 126 9.26 -18.00 -0.85
N THR A 127 9.38 -18.67 -1.99
CA THR A 127 10.38 -18.38 -3.03
C THR A 127 9.77 -17.63 -4.22
N GLY A 128 10.58 -16.81 -4.91
CA GLY A 128 10.16 -16.01 -6.05
C GLY A 128 9.73 -14.57 -5.70
N GLN A 129 9.74 -13.69 -6.71
CA GLN A 129 9.48 -12.25 -6.58
C GLN A 129 8.39 -11.77 -7.56
N THR A 130 7.38 -12.59 -7.84
CA THR A 130 6.29 -12.18 -8.74
C THR A 130 5.37 -11.18 -8.03
N ASP A 131 5.26 -9.96 -8.56
CA ASP A 131 4.30 -8.97 -8.08
C ASP A 131 2.88 -9.33 -8.55
N LEU A 132 2.11 -9.95 -7.65
CA LEU A 132 0.73 -10.35 -7.89
C LEU A 132 -0.30 -9.29 -7.50
N ARG A 133 0.14 -8.09 -7.12
CA ARG A 133 -0.77 -7.09 -6.54
C ARG A 133 -1.87 -6.70 -7.53
N ALA A 134 -1.51 -6.41 -8.78
CA ALA A 134 -2.48 -6.01 -9.81
C ALA A 134 -3.55 -7.09 -10.02
N GLU A 135 -3.10 -8.34 -10.18
CA GLU A 135 -3.97 -9.50 -10.36
C GLU A 135 -4.86 -9.77 -9.15
N ASN A 136 -4.30 -9.73 -7.94
CA ASN A 136 -5.06 -9.88 -6.70
C ASN A 136 -6.14 -8.82 -6.57
N GLY A 137 -5.81 -7.57 -6.92
CA GLY A 137 -6.77 -6.47 -6.89
C GLY A 137 -7.92 -6.64 -7.88
N TYR A 138 -7.66 -7.27 -9.03
CA TYR A 138 -8.68 -7.63 -10.01
C TYR A 138 -9.55 -8.78 -9.50
N ARG A 139 -8.94 -9.90 -9.09
CA ARG A 139 -9.63 -11.11 -8.59
C ARG A 139 -10.50 -10.83 -7.37
N ARG A 140 -10.08 -9.92 -6.49
CA ARG A 140 -10.79 -9.56 -5.25
C ARG A 140 -11.87 -8.49 -5.44
N GLY A 141 -12.11 -8.04 -6.66
CA GLY A 141 -13.17 -7.06 -6.92
C GLY A 141 -12.75 -5.58 -6.72
N GLY A 142 -11.55 -5.30 -6.20
CA GLY A 142 -11.15 -3.94 -5.84
C GLY A 142 -10.76 -3.06 -7.03
N ARG A 143 -9.63 -3.36 -7.70
CA ARG A 143 -9.14 -2.57 -8.85
C ARG A 143 -9.34 -3.32 -10.15
N GLN A 144 -10.40 -2.95 -10.88
CA GLN A 144 -10.84 -3.68 -12.06
C GLN A 144 -10.00 -3.44 -13.31
N LEU A 145 -9.31 -2.29 -13.41
CA LEU A 145 -8.65 -1.88 -14.66
C LEU A 145 -7.15 -2.14 -14.69
N ALA A 146 -6.47 -2.17 -13.53
CA ALA A 146 -5.01 -2.24 -13.50
C ALA A 146 -4.45 -3.51 -14.17
N TYR A 147 -4.96 -4.68 -13.80
CA TYR A 147 -4.49 -5.95 -14.35
C TYR A 147 -4.81 -6.11 -15.86
N PRO A 148 -6.05 -5.88 -16.34
CA PRO A 148 -6.33 -5.94 -17.78
C PRO A 148 -5.48 -4.98 -18.61
N VAL A 149 -5.26 -3.75 -18.14
CA VAL A 149 -4.41 -2.78 -18.83
C VAL A 149 -2.97 -3.28 -18.91
N ILE A 150 -2.42 -3.82 -17.81
CA ILE A 150 -1.06 -4.40 -17.82
C ILE A 150 -0.98 -5.52 -18.87
N GLN A 151 -1.96 -6.44 -18.90
CA GLN A 151 -1.97 -7.54 -19.87
C GLN A 151 -2.05 -7.03 -21.31
N GLN A 152 -2.91 -6.05 -21.59
CA GLN A 152 -3.02 -5.43 -22.91
C GLN A 152 -1.70 -4.79 -23.35
N VAL A 153 -1.02 -4.06 -22.46
CA VAL A 153 0.29 -3.44 -22.76
C VAL A 153 1.35 -4.50 -23.03
N LEU A 154 1.38 -5.60 -22.26
CA LEU A 154 2.34 -6.68 -22.46
C LEU A 154 2.14 -7.41 -23.80
N VAL A 155 0.88 -7.62 -24.21
CA VAL A 155 0.54 -8.24 -25.51
C VAL A 155 0.79 -7.27 -26.68
N SER A 156 0.68 -5.96 -26.45
CA SER A 156 0.89 -4.92 -27.48
C SER A 156 2.35 -4.56 -27.70
N LYS A 157 3.29 -5.16 -26.96
CA LYS A 157 4.73 -4.99 -27.24
C LYS A 157 5.06 -5.70 -28.56
N PRO A 158 5.62 -4.99 -29.55
CA PRO A 158 6.11 -5.60 -30.79
C PRO A 158 7.29 -6.55 -30.53
#